data_AF-A0AAX4L1N1-F1
#
_entry.id   AF-A0AAX4L1N1-F1
#
_cell.length_a   1.000
_cell.length_b   1.000
_cell.length_c   1.000
_cell.angle_alpha   90.00
_cell.angle_beta   90.00
_cell.angle_gamma   90.00
#
_symmetry.space_group_name_H-M   'P 1'
#
loop_
_entity.id
_entity.type
_entity.pdbx_description
1 polymer ?
#
loop_
_entity_poly.entity_id
_entity_poly.type
_entity_poly.pdbx_seq_one_letter_code
_entity_poly.pdbx_strand_id
1 'polypeptide(L)'
;MLVKVNEKQFDKIIDKLKILVYDYNSKIKEYGVYLKPYHIVYKNGKKYIYIGKYWYKLEKIGGKLKWIYLGKNKPIEDMPNPPQIPTMTIIKEDNEYVIDEEILYKLEG
;
A
#
# COMPACT_ATOMS: atom_id res chain seq x y z
N MET A 1 -0.22 -5.34 -18.78
CA MET A 1 -0.78 -6.72 -18.86
C MET A 1 -0.85 -7.29 -17.44
N LEU A 2 -1.47 -8.45 -17.18
CA LEU A 2 -1.36 -9.12 -15.88
C LEU A 2 -0.27 -10.19 -15.95
N VAL A 3 0.67 -10.18 -15.01
CA VAL A 3 1.80 -11.11 -14.95
C VAL A 3 1.69 -11.98 -13.70
N LYS A 4 2.01 -13.27 -13.85
CA LYS A 4 2.13 -14.20 -12.73
C LYS A 4 3.55 -14.14 -12.16
N VAL A 5 3.66 -14.03 -10.85
CA VAL A 5 4.94 -14.07 -10.12
C VAL A 5 4.89 -15.10 -9.01
N ASN A 6 6.05 -15.68 -8.68
CA ASN A 6 6.18 -16.58 -7.53
C ASN A 6 6.26 -15.80 -6.21
N GLU A 7 6.17 -16.51 -5.07
CA GLU A 7 6.18 -15.91 -3.74
C GLU A 7 7.45 -15.09 -3.44
N LYS A 8 8.62 -15.56 -3.85
CA LYS A 8 9.89 -14.85 -3.63
C LYS A 8 9.95 -13.53 -4.40
N GLN A 9 9.47 -13.51 -5.64
CA GLN A 9 9.37 -12.29 -6.43
C GLN A 9 8.32 -11.34 -5.85
N PHE A 10 7.18 -11.89 -5.43
CA PHE A 10 6.11 -11.17 -4.79
C PHE A 10 6.58 -10.44 -3.52
N ASP A 11 7.27 -11.12 -2.62
CA ASP A 11 7.76 -10.53 -1.37
C ASP A 11 8.73 -9.37 -1.64
N LYS A 12 9.65 -9.55 -2.60
CA LYS A 12 10.56 -8.48 -3.03
C LYS A 12 9.82 -7.25 -3.56
N ILE A 13 8.78 -7.45 -4.37
CA ILE A 13 7.96 -6.36 -4.91
C ILE A 13 7.24 -5.63 -3.78
N ILE A 14 6.60 -6.37 -2.89
CA ILE A 14 5.87 -5.81 -1.76
C ILE A 14 6.78 -5.02 -0.83
N ASP A 15 7.97 -5.54 -0.53
CA ASP A 15 8.89 -4.87 0.39
C ASP A 15 9.44 -3.57 -0.21
N LYS A 16 9.78 -3.56 -1.51
CA LYS A 16 10.12 -2.32 -2.22
C LYS A 16 8.99 -1.28 -2.12
N LEU A 17 7.74 -1.70 -2.37
CA LEU A 17 6.59 -0.79 -2.31
C LEU A 17 6.31 -0.29 -0.89
N LYS A 18 6.48 -1.13 0.14
CA LYS A 18 6.35 -0.73 1.54
C LYS A 18 7.41 0.31 1.92
N ILE A 19 8.66 0.14 1.48
CA ILE A 19 9.74 1.10 1.72
C ILE A 19 9.35 2.48 1.19
N LEU A 20 8.83 2.58 -0.03
CA LEU A 20 8.35 3.86 -0.60
C LEU A 20 7.28 4.51 0.28
N VAL A 21 6.34 3.72 0.81
CA VAL A 21 5.29 4.24 1.71
C VAL A 21 5.90 4.69 3.05
N TYR A 22 6.83 3.93 3.63
CA TYR A 22 7.46 4.28 4.89
C TYR A 22 8.33 5.53 4.78
N ASP A 23 9.13 5.64 3.72
CA ASP A 23 9.95 6.81 3.46
C ASP A 23 9.07 8.06 3.29
N TYR A 24 7.97 7.93 2.56
CA TYR A 24 7.02 9.02 2.42
C TYR A 24 6.35 9.38 3.76
N ASN A 25 5.84 8.39 4.50
CA ASN A 25 5.21 8.60 5.82
C ASN A 25 6.17 9.26 6.82
N SER A 26 7.48 9.00 6.72
CA SER A 26 8.49 9.65 7.57
C SER A 26 8.58 11.16 7.32
N LYS A 27 8.39 11.59 6.07
CA LYS A 27 8.42 13.00 5.64
C LYS A 27 7.16 13.76 6.02
N ILE A 28 6.02 13.07 6.18
CA ILE A 28 4.73 13.69 6.50
C ILE A 28 4.27 13.45 7.93
N LYS A 29 5.14 12.93 8.81
CA LYS A 29 4.78 12.54 10.18
C LYS A 29 4.15 13.69 10.99
N GLU A 30 4.55 14.92 10.71
CA GLU A 30 4.07 16.14 11.37
C GLU A 30 2.60 16.46 11.07
N TYR A 31 2.07 15.97 9.95
CA TYR A 31 0.66 16.13 9.58
C TYR A 31 -0.27 15.16 10.33
N GLY A 32 0.27 14.17 11.06
CA GLY A 32 -0.51 13.21 11.84
C GLY A 32 -1.35 12.23 11.00
N VAL A 33 -1.12 12.20 9.69
CA VAL A 33 -1.79 11.32 8.73
C VAL A 33 -0.76 10.47 7.99
N TYR A 34 -1.19 9.30 7.56
CA TYR A 34 -0.29 8.28 7.01
C TYR A 34 -0.98 7.50 5.91
N LEU A 35 -0.22 7.14 4.88
CA LEU A 35 -0.63 6.10 3.95
C LEU A 35 -0.49 4.73 4.59
N LYS A 36 -1.52 3.90 4.46
CA LYS A 36 -1.45 2.52 4.94
C LYS A 36 -0.51 1.69 4.06
N PRO A 37 0.60 1.18 4.61
CA PRO A 37 1.61 0.46 3.82
C PRO A 37 1.13 -0.89 3.34
N TYR A 38 0.14 -1.51 4.00
CA TYR A 38 -0.33 -2.84 3.64
C TYR A 38 -1.77 -3.05 4.09
N HIS A 39 -2.66 -3.40 3.16
CA HIS A 39 -4.04 -3.73 3.45
C HIS A 39 -4.50 -4.95 2.65
N ILE A 40 -4.92 -6.00 3.37
CA ILE A 40 -5.48 -7.20 2.78
C ILE A 40 -7.01 -7.17 2.87
N VAL A 41 -7.68 -7.56 1.80
CA VAL A 41 -9.11 -7.86 1.76
C VAL A 41 -9.30 -9.29 1.24
N TYR A 42 -10.19 -10.06 1.85
CA TYR A 42 -10.58 -11.38 1.37
C TYR A 42 -11.98 -11.30 0.77
N LYS A 43 -12.16 -11.74 -0.48
CA LYS A 43 -13.46 -11.74 -1.16
C LYS A 43 -13.53 -12.90 -2.15
N ASN A 44 -14.60 -13.69 -2.09
CA ASN A 44 -14.85 -14.82 -3.00
C ASN A 44 -13.66 -15.79 -3.13
N GLY A 45 -13.03 -16.16 -2.01
CA GLY A 45 -11.85 -17.05 -2.00
C GLY A 45 -10.54 -16.39 -2.47
N LYS A 46 -10.59 -15.12 -2.91
CA LYS A 46 -9.44 -14.36 -3.39
C LYS A 46 -8.91 -13.41 -2.32
N LYS A 47 -7.58 -13.30 -2.24
CA LYS A 47 -6.87 -12.33 -1.41
C LYS A 47 -6.50 -11.13 -2.26
N TYR A 48 -6.90 -9.93 -1.86
CA TYR A 48 -6.62 -8.64 -2.50
C TYR A 48 -5.66 -7.85 -1.62
N ILE A 49 -4.57 -7.36 -2.19
CA ILE A 49 -3.54 -6.63 -1.43
C ILE A 49 -3.39 -5.23 -2.02
N TYR A 50 -3.51 -4.21 -1.16
CA TYR A 50 -3.36 -2.81 -1.50
C TYR A 50 -2.21 -2.20 -0.71
N ILE A 51 -1.33 -1.48 -1.40
CA ILE A 51 -0.17 -0.76 -0.83
C ILE A 51 -0.39 0.73 -1.04
N GLY A 52 -0.27 1.54 0.02
CA GLY A 52 -0.32 3.01 -0.09
C GLY A 52 -1.63 3.58 -0.65
N LYS A 53 -2.72 2.81 -0.64
CA LYS A 53 -3.99 3.18 -1.31
C LYS A 53 -4.92 4.05 -0.46
N TYR A 54 -4.77 3.99 0.86
CA TYR A 54 -5.74 4.53 1.81
C TYR A 54 -5.04 5.36 2.87
N TRP A 55 -5.65 6.49 3.20
CA TRP A 55 -5.18 7.43 4.22
C TRP A 55 -5.79 7.09 5.57
N TYR A 56 -4.97 7.26 6.60
CA TYR A 56 -5.39 7.09 7.97
C TYR A 56 -4.80 8.16 8.88
N LYS A 57 -5.54 8.51 9.92
CA LYS A 57 -5.06 9.29 11.06
C LYS A 57 -4.73 8.36 12.21
N LEU A 58 -3.65 8.65 12.93
CA LEU A 58 -3.35 8.01 14.20
C LEU A 58 -3.89 8.87 15.34
N GLU A 59 -4.80 8.32 16.13
CA GLU A 59 -5.34 8.98 17.33
C GLU A 59 -5.19 8.11 18.57
N LYS A 60 -4.92 8.74 19.72
CA LYS A 60 -4.88 8.05 21.02
C LYS A 60 -6.23 8.23 21.71
N ILE A 61 -7.06 7.19 21.68
CA ILE A 61 -8.40 7.20 22.29
C ILE A 61 -8.40 6.25 23.48
N GLY A 62 -8.59 6.79 24.69
CA GLY A 62 -8.59 6.01 25.93
C GLY A 62 -7.26 5.28 26.17
N GLY A 63 -6.13 5.95 25.89
CA GLY A 63 -4.79 5.38 26.05
C GLY A 63 -4.34 4.43 24.92
N LYS A 64 -5.26 4.01 24.04
CA LYS A 64 -4.96 3.09 22.92
C LYS A 64 -4.79 3.84 21.61
N LEU A 65 -3.80 3.44 20.83
CA LEU A 65 -3.60 3.96 19.48
C LEU A 65 -4.66 3.37 18.54
N LYS A 66 -5.36 4.22 17.81
CA LYS A 66 -6.38 3.86 16.82
C LYS A 66 -6.04 4.46 15.47
N TRP A 67 -6.24 3.66 14.44
CA TRP A 67 -6.14 4.06 13.04
C TRP A 67 -7.53 4.45 12.55
N ILE A 68 -7.73 5.71 12.20
CA ILE A 68 -9.00 6.23 11.69
C ILE A 68 -8.89 6.39 10.18
N TYR A 69 -9.77 5.74 9.43
CA TYR A 69 -9.78 5.80 7.98
C TYR A 69 -10.23 7.18 7.48
N LEU A 70 -9.47 7.77 6.56
CA LEU A 70 -9.73 9.11 5.99
C LEU A 70 -10.18 9.09 4.54
N GLY A 71 -10.05 7.96 3.84
CA GLY A 71 -10.39 7.87 2.41
C GLY A 71 -9.22 7.46 1.52
N LYS A 72 -9.41 7.62 0.21
CA LYS A 72 -8.40 7.36 -0.83
C LYS A 72 -7.63 8.61 -1.25
N ASN A 73 -8.24 9.78 -1.10
CA ASN A 73 -7.68 11.04 -1.57
C ASN A 73 -6.76 11.66 -0.52
N LYS A 74 -5.76 12.42 -0.99
CA LYS A 74 -4.85 13.18 -0.15
C LYS A 74 -5.65 14.10 0.80
N PRO A 75 -5.56 13.92 2.13
CA PRO A 75 -6.42 14.63 3.08
C PRO A 75 -6.03 16.09 3.33
N ILE A 76 -4.76 16.47 3.11
CA ILE A 76 -4.25 17.83 3.38
C ILE A 76 -3.55 18.32 2.11
N GLU A 77 -3.86 19.52 1.65
CA GLU A 77 -3.38 20.02 0.37
C GLU A 77 -1.88 20.36 0.38
N ASP A 78 -1.41 20.99 1.45
CA ASP A 78 -0.03 21.48 1.61
C ASP A 78 1.02 20.37 1.83
N MET A 79 0.57 19.15 2.11
CA MET A 79 1.48 18.04 2.34
C MET A 79 2.08 17.54 1.00
N PRO A 80 3.33 17.02 1.00
CA PRO A 80 3.95 16.43 -0.17
C PRO A 80 3.04 15.42 -0.86
N ASN A 81 3.09 15.32 -2.18
CA ASN A 81 2.29 14.33 -2.91
C ASN A 81 2.76 12.90 -2.60
N PRO A 82 1.83 11.93 -2.50
CA PRO A 82 2.19 10.54 -2.22
C PRO A 82 3.03 9.95 -3.36
N PRO A 83 3.85 8.93 -3.09
CA PRO A 83 4.56 8.20 -4.13
C PRO A 83 3.54 7.60 -5.12
N GLN A 84 3.91 7.58 -6.40
CA GLN A 84 3.10 6.93 -7.43
C GLN A 84 3.19 5.42 -7.26
N ILE A 85 2.32 4.88 -6.42
CA ILE A 85 2.19 3.44 -6.21
C ILE A 85 1.09 2.95 -7.15
N PRO A 86 1.39 1.97 -8.02
CA PRO A 86 0.40 1.36 -8.87
C PRO A 86 -0.79 0.89 -8.03
N THR A 87 -2.02 1.12 -8.51
CA THR A 87 -3.23 0.67 -7.81
C THR A 87 -3.37 -0.84 -8.01
N MET A 88 -2.47 -1.59 -7.40
CA MET A 88 -2.36 -3.02 -7.63
C MET A 88 -3.46 -3.74 -6.87
N THR A 89 -4.15 -4.62 -7.58
CA THR A 89 -4.94 -5.68 -6.96
C THR A 89 -4.14 -6.94 -7.16
N ILE A 90 -3.38 -7.34 -6.13
CA ILE A 90 -2.68 -8.61 -6.18
C ILE A 90 -3.69 -9.67 -5.78
N ILE A 91 -3.95 -10.61 -6.67
CA ILE A 91 -4.79 -11.77 -6.40
C ILE A 91 -3.87 -12.95 -6.10
N LYS A 92 -3.99 -13.52 -4.90
CA LYS A 92 -3.42 -14.85 -4.61
C LYS A 92 -4.44 -15.91 -4.98
N GLU A 93 -4.09 -16.80 -5.91
CA GLU A 93 -4.79 -18.05 -6.22
C GLU A 93 -3.81 -19.21 -5.96
N ASP A 94 -4.15 -20.10 -5.04
CA ASP A 94 -3.30 -21.20 -4.53
C ASP A 94 -1.90 -20.72 -4.09
N ASN A 95 -0.89 -20.84 -4.97
CA ASN A 95 0.51 -20.44 -4.75
C ASN A 95 1.03 -19.39 -5.75
N GLU A 96 0.16 -18.86 -6.62
CA GLU A 96 0.55 -17.88 -7.64
C GLU A 96 0.00 -16.49 -7.29
N TYR A 97 0.78 -15.46 -7.59
CA TYR A 97 0.38 -14.06 -7.43
C TYR A 97 0.22 -13.42 -8.80
N VAL A 98 -0.96 -12.84 -9.06
CA VAL A 98 -1.23 -12.07 -10.26
C VAL A 98 -1.03 -10.58 -9.96
N ILE A 99 -0.16 -9.92 -10.72
CA ILE A 99 0.17 -8.49 -10.56
C ILE A 99 0.03 -7.74 -11.89
N ASP A 100 -0.14 -6.42 -11.84
CA ASP A 100 -0.06 -5.58 -13.03
C ASP A 100 1.41 -5.46 -13.49
N GLU A 101 1.64 -5.63 -14.78
CA GLU A 101 2.95 -5.55 -15.43
C GLU A 101 3.63 -4.19 -15.27
N GLU A 102 2.87 -3.10 -15.18
CA GLU A 102 3.43 -1.75 -14.96
C GLU A 102 4.28 -1.66 -13.67
N ILE A 103 4.05 -2.57 -12.74
CA ILE A 103 4.74 -2.63 -11.45
C ILE A 103 6.16 -3.17 -11.61
N LEU A 104 6.36 -4.13 -12.51
CA LEU A 104 7.68 -4.71 -12.77
C LEU A 104 8.60 -3.66 -13.38
N TYR A 105 8.12 -2.96 -14.41
CA TYR A 105 8.88 -1.91 -15.08
C TYR A 105 9.28 -0.75 -14.16
N LYS A 106 8.43 -0.36 -13.20
CA LYS A 106 8.74 0.73 -12.24
C LYS A 106 9.68 0.32 -11.11
N LEU A 107 9.87 -0.98 -10.87
CA LEU A 107 10.72 -1.50 -9.79
C LEU A 107 12.07 -2.02 -10.27
N GLU A 108 12.25 -2.18 -11.58
CA GLU A 108 13.51 -2.58 -12.25
C GLU A 108 14.29 -1.38 -12.83
N GLY A 109 13.74 -0.16 -12.74
CA GLY A 109 14.42 1.10 -13.09
C GLY A 109 15.13 1.77 -11.92
#